data_AF-A0A3G8ZNK8-F1
#
_entry.id   AF-A0A3G8ZNK8-F1
#
_cell.length_a   1.000
_cell.length_b   1.000
_cell.length_c   1.000
_cell.angle_alpha   90.00
_cell.angle_beta   90.00
_cell.angle_gamma   90.00
#
_symmetry.space_group_name_H-M   'P 1'
#
loop_
_entity.id
_entity.type
_entity.pdbx_description
1 polymer ?
#
loop_
_entity_poly.entity_id
_entity_poly.type
_entity_poly.pdbx_seq_one_letter_code
_entity_poly.pdbx_strand_id
1 'polypeptide(L)'
;MTRIDAPGRHSLEPAAEPVLAPTFPRLVRVELRRLLARRFFLILVGVGVLAYVAGTLFAFTKYEAVTPEAMARATVVRDANMAQNQQFYQQCLADTTIPDNSTPEQFCGSDPATYPMEAEWFLDVTPFTGRDFENLAVGAGVGVAMLGLLLGATFIGAEWSSKNLVAWLFWEPRRLRLLGAKIIALLGVLLVLAVLAQVICFFTGKVLLATKGMPIAQMDPPRPEFWSDLFGLQLRAALFVIPAGLLGFGLANLMRNTAATLGVAVVYIIAEPILAWLNPSLIPYQLTSAALAWITPGGFEYPGKLVYSSQYGGMVRETLTFTNQQGGFVLLAYAVVVTAVSAILFRRRDIT
;
A
#
# COMPACT_ATOMS: atom_id res chain seq x y z
N MET A 1 69.11 -58.29 -28.14
CA MET A 1 67.95 -58.17 -27.22
C MET A 1 67.62 -56.69 -27.10
N THR A 2 66.64 -56.22 -27.85
CA THR A 2 66.10 -54.86 -27.76
C THR A 2 64.58 -55.01 -27.82
N ARG A 3 63.92 -54.67 -26.71
CA ARG A 3 62.49 -54.84 -26.49
C ARG A 3 61.78 -53.65 -27.14
N ILE A 4 60.88 -53.91 -28.09
CA ILE A 4 59.99 -52.91 -28.68
C ILE A 4 58.77 -52.84 -27.77
N ASP A 5 58.59 -51.71 -27.07
CA ASP A 5 57.37 -51.45 -26.29
C ASP A 5 56.26 -50.95 -27.22
N ALA A 6 55.09 -51.58 -27.12
CA ALA A 6 53.89 -51.22 -27.87
C ALA A 6 53.24 -49.95 -27.31
N PRO A 7 52.63 -49.08 -28.14
CA PRO A 7 51.89 -47.93 -27.67
C PRO A 7 50.61 -48.37 -26.93
N GLY A 8 50.49 -47.95 -25.68
CA GLY A 8 49.33 -48.19 -24.83
C GLY A 8 48.06 -47.58 -25.42
N ARG A 9 46.98 -48.37 -25.41
CA ARG A 9 45.63 -47.94 -25.79
C ARG A 9 45.17 -46.83 -24.85
N HIS A 10 44.96 -45.63 -25.39
CA HIS A 10 44.19 -44.60 -24.70
C HIS A 10 42.75 -45.11 -24.53
N SER A 11 42.37 -45.40 -23.29
CA SER A 11 40.97 -45.62 -22.91
C SER A 11 40.20 -44.32 -23.16
N LEU A 12 39.26 -44.35 -24.11
CA LEU A 12 38.32 -43.27 -24.34
C LEU A 12 37.52 -43.04 -23.05
N GLU A 13 37.69 -41.87 -22.45
CA GLU A 13 36.84 -41.39 -21.36
C GLU A 13 35.37 -41.43 -21.83
N PRO A 14 34.42 -41.92 -21.00
CA PRO A 14 33.02 -41.88 -21.37
C PRO A 14 32.61 -40.44 -21.63
N ALA A 15 32.02 -40.19 -22.81
CA ALA A 15 31.54 -38.88 -23.22
C ALA A 15 30.74 -38.24 -22.08
N ALA A 16 31.21 -37.08 -21.61
CA ALA A 16 30.54 -36.32 -20.57
C ALA A 16 29.06 -36.15 -20.93
N GLU A 17 28.17 -36.56 -20.03
CA GLU A 17 26.73 -36.39 -20.22
C GLU A 17 26.44 -34.94 -20.61
N PRO A 18 25.59 -34.69 -21.62
CA PRO A 18 25.25 -33.34 -22.02
C PRO A 18 24.65 -32.62 -20.81
N VAL A 19 25.36 -31.58 -20.33
CA VAL A 19 24.91 -30.75 -19.23
C VAL A 19 23.55 -30.16 -19.60
N LEU A 20 22.48 -30.75 -19.08
CA LEU A 20 21.11 -30.34 -19.39
C LEU A 20 20.94 -28.86 -19.03
N ALA A 21 20.52 -28.07 -20.01
CA ALA A 21 20.20 -26.67 -19.81
C ALA A 21 19.19 -26.53 -18.67
N PRO A 22 19.41 -25.64 -17.68
CA PRO A 22 18.58 -25.57 -16.49
C PRO A 22 17.13 -25.23 -16.85
N THR A 23 16.17 -25.98 -16.31
CA THR A 23 14.73 -25.72 -16.51
C THR A 23 14.30 -24.39 -15.85
N PHE A 24 13.26 -23.75 -16.37
CA PHE A 24 12.77 -22.47 -15.83
C PHE A 24 12.40 -22.53 -14.34
N PRO A 25 11.72 -23.58 -13.83
CA PRO A 25 11.45 -23.71 -12.39
C PRO A 25 12.72 -23.81 -11.55
N ARG A 26 13.76 -24.49 -12.05
CA ARG A 26 15.07 -24.55 -11.38
C ARG A 26 15.71 -23.16 -11.31
N LEU A 27 15.56 -22.36 -12.36
CA LEU A 27 16.01 -20.97 -12.42
C LEU A 27 15.34 -20.10 -11.36
N VAL A 28 14.01 -20.16 -11.28
CA VAL A 28 13.22 -19.45 -10.25
C VAL A 28 13.67 -19.85 -8.85
N ARG A 29 13.85 -21.15 -8.60
CA ARG A 29 14.30 -21.66 -7.29
C ARG A 29 15.70 -21.15 -6.91
N VAL A 30 16.61 -21.05 -7.88
CA VAL A 30 17.94 -20.48 -7.66
C VAL A 30 17.85 -19.00 -7.33
N GLU A 31 17.09 -18.22 -8.10
CA GLU A 31 16.92 -16.78 -7.85
C GLU A 31 16.22 -16.51 -6.51
N LEU A 32 15.26 -17.35 -6.12
CA LEU A 32 14.62 -17.30 -4.81
C LEU A 32 15.64 -17.50 -3.67
N ARG A 33 16.48 -18.54 -3.77
CA ARG A 33 17.53 -18.80 -2.77
C ARG A 33 18.54 -17.66 -2.71
N ARG A 34 18.93 -17.11 -3.87
CA ARG A 34 19.85 -15.96 -3.95
C ARG A 34 19.25 -14.72 -3.31
N LEU A 35 17.97 -14.44 -3.55
CA LEU A 35 17.28 -13.30 -2.94
C LEU A 35 17.23 -13.44 -1.41
N LEU A 36 16.79 -14.60 -0.91
CA LEU A 36 16.66 -14.85 0.53
C LEU A 36 18.01 -14.92 1.26
N ALA A 37 19.09 -15.32 0.59
CA ALA A 37 20.44 -15.35 1.16
C ALA A 37 21.13 -13.97 1.20
N ARG A 38 20.55 -12.93 0.57
CA ARG A 38 21.17 -11.60 0.58
C ARG A 38 21.02 -10.95 1.94
N ARG A 39 22.16 -10.58 2.55
CA ARG A 39 22.19 -9.82 3.81
C ARG A 39 21.36 -8.55 3.74
N PHE A 40 21.44 -7.80 2.64
CA PHE A 40 20.66 -6.58 2.47
C PHE A 40 19.15 -6.82 2.45
N PHE A 41 18.69 -7.94 1.86
CA PHE A 41 17.29 -8.35 1.94
C PHE A 41 16.86 -8.60 3.39
N LEU A 42 17.66 -9.37 4.13
CA LEU A 42 17.39 -9.67 5.54
C LEU A 42 17.39 -8.41 6.41
N ILE A 43 18.30 -7.47 6.15
CA ILE A 43 18.35 -6.18 6.86
C ILE A 43 17.07 -5.38 6.60
N LEU A 44 16.64 -5.23 5.34
CA LEU A 44 15.43 -4.47 5.01
C LEU A 44 14.17 -5.10 5.62
N VAL A 45 14.05 -6.42 5.54
CA VAL A 45 12.93 -7.13 6.19
C VAL A 45 13.00 -6.95 7.71
N GLY A 46 14.18 -7.06 8.32
CA GLY A 46 14.39 -6.85 9.75
C GLY A 46 14.00 -5.43 10.20
N VAL A 47 14.41 -4.41 9.45
CA VAL A 47 14.00 -3.01 9.70
C VAL A 47 12.49 -2.84 9.57
N GLY A 48 11.86 -3.47 8.57
CA GLY A 48 10.41 -3.48 8.41
C GLY A 48 9.69 -4.10 9.61
N VAL A 49 10.18 -5.25 10.10
CA VAL A 49 9.65 -5.91 11.30
C VAL A 49 9.83 -5.03 12.53
N LEU A 50 11.00 -4.42 12.71
CA LEU A 50 11.25 -3.51 13.84
C LEU A 50 10.33 -2.29 13.80
N ALA A 51 10.14 -1.68 12.63
CA ALA A 51 9.21 -0.56 12.46
C ALA A 51 7.77 -0.97 12.78
N TYR A 52 7.33 -2.16 12.36
CA TYR A 52 6.02 -2.70 12.69
C TYR A 52 5.84 -2.92 14.21
N VAL A 53 6.83 -3.52 14.86
CA VAL A 53 6.81 -3.75 16.32
C VAL A 53 6.77 -2.42 17.05
N ALA A 54 7.61 -1.45 16.67
CA ALA A 54 7.62 -0.11 17.27
C ALA A 54 6.27 0.60 17.11
N GLY A 55 5.68 0.54 15.91
CA GLY A 55 4.36 1.11 15.64
C GLY A 55 3.25 0.43 16.46
N THR A 56 3.32 -0.89 16.63
CA THR A 56 2.39 -1.65 17.47
C THR A 56 2.51 -1.25 18.94
N LEU A 57 3.74 -1.18 19.48
CA LEU A 57 3.98 -0.73 20.86
C LEU A 57 3.46 0.69 21.08
N PHE A 58 3.73 1.59 20.13
CA PHE A 58 3.18 2.94 20.16
C PHE A 58 1.64 2.96 20.16
N ALA A 59 1.00 2.12 19.35
CA ALA A 59 -0.46 2.00 19.35
C ALA A 59 -1.00 1.57 20.72
N PHE A 60 -0.34 0.62 21.41
CA PHE A 60 -0.73 0.20 22.77
C PHE A 60 -0.60 1.32 23.81
N THR A 61 0.30 2.29 23.60
CA THR A 61 0.42 3.47 24.47
C THR A 61 -0.54 4.59 24.09
N LYS A 62 -0.98 4.64 22.83
CA LYS A 62 -1.88 5.68 22.32
C LYS A 62 -3.35 5.40 22.71
N TYR A 63 -3.79 4.15 22.61
CA TYR A 63 -5.20 3.81 22.80
C TYR A 63 -5.54 3.42 24.23
N GLU A 64 -6.69 3.90 24.69
CA GLU A 64 -7.22 3.66 26.03
C GLU A 64 -8.59 2.97 25.96
N ALA A 65 -8.83 2.03 26.87
CA ALA A 65 -10.08 1.28 26.89
C ALA A 65 -11.21 2.14 27.46
N VAL A 66 -12.40 2.01 26.87
CA VAL A 66 -13.60 2.66 27.39
C VAL A 66 -14.04 1.95 28.67
N THR A 67 -13.89 2.62 29.81
CA THR A 67 -14.39 2.11 31.09
C THR A 67 -15.87 2.47 31.28
N PRO A 68 -16.63 1.71 32.08
CA PRO A 68 -18.01 2.07 32.40
C PRO A 68 -18.14 3.46 33.02
N GLU A 69 -17.13 3.89 33.80
CA GLU A 69 -17.08 5.22 34.39
C GLU A 69 -16.88 6.31 33.34
N ALA A 70 -15.97 6.12 32.38
CA ALA A 70 -15.76 7.05 31.27
C ALA A 70 -17.05 7.19 30.44
N MET A 71 -17.70 6.06 30.14
CA MET A 71 -18.98 6.05 29.43
C MET A 71 -20.09 6.77 30.21
N ALA A 72 -20.17 6.58 31.54
CA ALA A 72 -21.14 7.25 32.38
C ALA A 72 -20.92 8.78 32.41
N ARG A 73 -19.66 9.23 32.53
CA ARG A 73 -19.32 10.66 32.46
C ARG A 73 -19.69 11.25 31.11
N ALA A 74 -19.35 10.56 30.02
CA ALA A 74 -19.65 10.99 28.67
C ALA A 74 -21.17 11.07 28.42
N THR A 75 -21.94 10.13 28.98
CA THR A 75 -23.41 10.12 28.97
C THR A 75 -23.99 11.35 29.66
N VAL A 76 -23.47 11.71 30.84
CA VAL A 76 -23.90 12.91 31.59
C VAL A 76 -23.60 14.18 30.79
N VAL A 77 -22.42 14.28 30.20
CA VAL A 77 -22.05 15.45 29.38
C VAL A 77 -22.92 15.54 28.13
N ARG A 78 -23.16 14.42 27.44
CA ARG A 78 -24.11 14.35 26.31
C ARG A 78 -25.48 14.84 26.72
N ASP A 79 -26.04 14.35 27.83
CA ASP A 79 -27.40 14.69 28.26
C ASP A 79 -27.52 16.19 28.59
N ALA A 80 -26.49 16.77 29.20
CA ALA A 80 -26.43 18.22 29.43
C ALA A 80 -26.37 19.02 28.12
N ASN A 81 -25.55 18.58 27.14
CA ASN A 81 -25.47 19.23 25.82
C ASN A 81 -26.78 19.08 25.03
N MET A 82 -27.41 17.90 25.07
CA MET A 82 -28.69 17.64 24.44
C MET A 82 -29.80 18.51 25.04
N ALA A 83 -29.86 18.62 26.37
CA ALA A 83 -30.82 19.49 27.04
C ALA A 83 -30.61 20.98 26.67
N GLN A 84 -29.36 21.42 26.60
CA GLN A 84 -29.01 22.77 26.18
C GLN A 84 -29.41 23.04 24.72
N ASN A 85 -29.08 22.12 23.80
CA ASN A 85 -29.44 22.25 22.39
C ASN A 85 -30.94 22.22 22.17
N GLN A 86 -31.68 21.40 22.92
CA GLN A 86 -33.14 21.37 22.87
C GLN A 86 -33.73 22.70 23.33
N GLN A 87 -33.16 23.31 24.37
CA GLN A 87 -33.58 24.64 24.84
C GLN A 87 -33.33 25.71 23.77
N PHE A 88 -32.15 25.72 23.14
CA PHE A 88 -31.85 26.65 22.05
C PHE A 88 -32.80 26.45 20.85
N TYR A 89 -33.07 25.20 20.47
CA TYR A 89 -33.98 24.86 19.40
C TYR A 89 -35.41 25.37 19.70
N GLN A 90 -35.93 25.12 20.90
CA GLN A 90 -37.25 25.60 21.32
C GLN A 90 -37.32 27.13 21.39
N GLN A 91 -36.25 27.80 21.85
CA GLN A 91 -36.17 29.26 21.85
C GLN A 91 -36.21 29.83 20.44
N CYS A 92 -35.51 29.20 19.49
CA CYS A 92 -35.55 29.61 18.09
C CYS A 92 -36.94 29.43 17.48
N LEU A 93 -37.62 28.31 17.75
CA LEU A 93 -39.00 28.07 17.27
C LEU A 93 -40.02 29.06 17.84
N ALA A 94 -39.79 29.59 19.04
CA ALA A 94 -40.64 30.58 19.67
C ALA A 94 -40.36 32.01 19.17
N ASP A 95 -39.31 32.22 18.38
CA ASP A 95 -38.94 33.53 17.85
C ASP A 95 -39.85 33.93 16.68
N THR A 96 -40.51 35.07 16.79
CA THR A 96 -41.38 35.64 15.76
C THR A 96 -40.62 36.21 14.55
N THR A 97 -39.30 36.21 14.57
CA THR A 97 -38.45 36.72 13.48
C THR A 97 -38.15 35.69 12.38
N ILE A 98 -38.65 34.46 12.50
CA ILE A 98 -38.52 33.44 11.44
C ILE A 98 -39.22 33.95 10.17
N PRO A 99 -38.49 34.09 9.05
CA PRO A 99 -39.09 34.52 7.78
C PRO A 99 -40.14 33.54 7.27
N ASP A 100 -41.31 34.05 6.81
CA ASP A 100 -42.42 33.25 6.26
C ASP A 100 -42.03 32.34 5.08
N ASN A 101 -40.92 32.66 4.41
CA ASN A 101 -40.39 31.88 3.28
C ASN A 101 -39.41 30.77 3.68
N SER A 102 -39.15 30.56 4.96
CA SER A 102 -38.21 29.56 5.46
C SER A 102 -38.92 28.54 6.36
N THR A 103 -38.57 27.27 6.20
CA THR A 103 -39.04 26.23 7.13
C THR A 103 -38.31 26.37 8.46
N PRO A 104 -38.93 26.07 9.61
CA PRO A 104 -38.27 26.11 10.91
C PRO A 104 -36.96 25.30 10.96
N GLU A 105 -36.87 24.15 10.26
CA GLU A 105 -35.63 23.37 10.22
C GLU A 105 -34.47 24.05 9.46
N GLN A 106 -34.78 24.89 8.48
CA GLN A 106 -33.77 25.65 7.73
C GLN A 106 -33.23 26.83 8.53
N PHE A 107 -34.05 27.42 9.40
CA PHE A 107 -33.68 28.59 10.20
C PHE A 107 -33.09 28.21 11.56
N CYS A 108 -33.70 27.25 12.25
CA CYS A 108 -33.32 26.81 13.59
C CYS A 108 -32.43 25.56 13.61
N GLY A 109 -32.20 24.94 12.45
CA GLY A 109 -31.54 23.64 12.34
C GLY A 109 -32.49 22.47 12.57
N SER A 110 -31.98 21.25 12.45
CA SER A 110 -32.76 20.04 12.71
C SER A 110 -33.05 19.86 14.21
N ASP A 111 -34.22 19.32 14.55
CA ASP A 111 -34.56 18.95 15.92
C ASP A 111 -33.46 18.03 16.51
N PRO A 112 -32.80 18.43 17.60
CA PRO A 112 -31.79 17.60 18.26
C PRO A 112 -32.32 16.20 18.62
N ALA A 113 -33.62 16.03 18.87
CA ALA A 113 -34.21 14.72 19.13
C ALA A 113 -34.23 13.78 17.91
N THR A 114 -34.18 14.33 16.69
CA THR A 114 -34.13 13.54 15.44
C THR A 114 -32.72 13.00 15.18
N TYR A 115 -31.69 13.73 15.63
CA TYR A 115 -30.28 13.36 15.49
C TYR A 115 -29.58 13.46 16.85
N PRO A 116 -29.88 12.54 17.78
CA PRO A 116 -29.32 12.60 19.12
C PRO A 116 -27.80 12.48 19.06
N MET A 117 -27.11 13.35 19.80
CA MET A 117 -25.67 13.22 19.99
C MET A 117 -25.37 11.92 20.74
N GLU A 118 -24.30 11.23 20.36
CA GLU A 118 -23.90 10.00 21.04
C GLU A 118 -23.01 10.30 22.23
N ALA A 119 -23.03 9.43 23.25
CA ALA A 119 -22.17 9.60 24.42
C ALA A 119 -20.68 9.47 24.04
N GLU A 120 -20.38 8.71 22.99
CA GLU A 120 -19.02 8.42 22.53
C GLU A 120 -18.26 9.68 22.06
N TRP A 121 -18.98 10.70 21.57
CA TRP A 121 -18.37 11.97 21.14
C TRP A 121 -17.84 12.81 22.31
N PHE A 122 -18.25 12.47 23.54
CA PHE A 122 -17.85 13.14 24.77
C PHE A 122 -16.90 12.30 25.62
N LEU A 123 -16.34 11.22 25.04
CA LEU A 123 -15.29 10.45 25.69
C LEU A 123 -14.02 11.28 25.85
N ASP A 124 -13.43 11.24 27.03
CA ASP A 124 -12.13 11.82 27.37
C ASP A 124 -10.96 10.90 26.97
N VAL A 125 -11.28 9.68 26.55
CA VAL A 125 -10.33 8.65 26.10
C VAL A 125 -10.37 8.49 24.58
N THR A 126 -9.25 8.06 23.99
CA THR A 126 -9.18 7.69 22.56
C THR A 126 -9.19 6.18 22.38
N PRO A 127 -10.36 5.55 22.13
CA PRO A 127 -10.44 4.11 21.91
C PRO A 127 -9.94 3.73 20.52
N PHE A 128 -9.53 2.46 20.38
CA PHE A 128 -9.24 1.88 19.07
C PHE A 128 -10.54 1.61 18.30
N THR A 129 -10.68 2.20 17.13
CA THR A 129 -11.90 2.09 16.30
C THR A 129 -11.67 1.21 15.06
N GLY A 130 -12.75 0.94 14.32
CA GLY A 130 -12.70 0.20 13.06
C GLY A 130 -11.92 0.96 11.99
N ARG A 131 -12.01 2.29 12.01
CA ARG A 131 -11.18 3.15 11.17
C ARG A 131 -9.70 3.01 11.49
N ASP A 132 -9.33 2.86 12.77
CA ASP A 132 -7.94 2.61 13.15
C ASP A 132 -7.46 1.23 12.69
N PHE A 133 -8.35 0.24 12.66
CA PHE A 133 -8.07 -1.07 12.08
C PHE A 133 -7.82 -0.97 10.57
N GLU A 134 -8.70 -0.29 9.83
CA GLU A 134 -8.50 -0.02 8.40
C GLU A 134 -7.16 0.71 8.17
N ASN A 135 -6.86 1.75 8.95
CA ASN A 135 -5.60 2.49 8.88
C ASN A 135 -4.37 1.60 9.17
N LEU A 136 -4.47 0.67 10.12
CA LEU A 136 -3.41 -0.29 10.42
C LEU A 136 -3.15 -1.22 9.21
N ALA A 137 -4.21 -1.72 8.57
CA ALA A 137 -4.12 -2.55 7.37
C ALA A 137 -3.49 -1.79 6.19
N VAL A 138 -3.92 -0.54 5.99
CA VAL A 138 -3.35 0.40 5.02
C VAL A 138 -1.86 0.62 5.29
N GLY A 139 -1.50 0.96 6.53
CA GLY A 139 -0.12 1.22 6.93
C GLY A 139 0.79 0.02 6.70
N ALA A 140 0.32 -1.19 7.04
CA ALA A 140 1.05 -2.43 6.76
C ALA A 140 1.24 -2.67 5.25
N GLY A 141 0.20 -2.44 4.44
CA GLY A 141 0.27 -2.58 2.98
C GLY A 141 1.23 -1.58 2.33
N VAL A 142 1.15 -0.31 2.70
CA VAL A 142 2.05 0.75 2.23
C VAL A 142 3.49 0.44 2.63
N GLY A 143 3.72 0.05 3.89
CA GLY A 143 5.05 -0.31 4.38
C GLY A 143 5.67 -1.47 3.59
N VAL A 144 4.90 -2.53 3.35
CA VAL A 144 5.37 -3.66 2.52
C VAL A 144 5.55 -3.26 1.05
N ALA A 145 4.72 -2.40 0.49
CA ALA A 145 4.90 -1.90 -0.87
C ALA A 145 6.19 -1.07 -1.01
N MET A 146 6.50 -0.20 -0.04
CA MET A 146 7.76 0.54 0.02
C MET A 146 8.96 -0.41 0.12
N LEU A 147 8.89 -1.43 0.98
CA LEU A 147 9.88 -2.49 1.04
C LEU A 147 10.00 -3.22 -0.31
N GLY A 148 8.89 -3.49 -0.97
CA GLY A 148 8.83 -4.12 -2.29
C GLY A 148 9.58 -3.32 -3.34
N LEU A 149 9.37 -2.00 -3.39
CA LEU A 149 10.09 -1.09 -4.27
C LEU A 149 11.60 -1.13 -4.01
N LEU A 150 12.03 -1.03 -2.74
CA LEU A 150 13.45 -1.08 -2.37
C LEU A 150 14.11 -2.42 -2.70
N LEU A 151 13.41 -3.52 -2.40
CA LEU A 151 13.86 -4.87 -2.68
C LEU A 151 13.94 -5.13 -4.19
N GLY A 152 12.93 -4.71 -4.95
CA GLY A 152 12.94 -4.79 -6.40
C GLY A 152 14.12 -4.02 -7.01
N ALA A 153 14.33 -2.78 -6.56
CA ALA A 153 15.43 -1.94 -7.02
C ALA A 153 16.80 -2.57 -6.73
N THR A 154 17.00 -3.08 -5.51
CA THR A 154 18.29 -3.63 -5.10
C THR A 154 18.53 -5.02 -5.69
N PHE A 155 17.48 -5.79 -5.96
CA PHE A 155 17.63 -7.16 -6.45
C PHE A 155 18.39 -7.21 -7.78
N ILE A 156 18.04 -6.32 -8.72
CA ILE A 156 18.69 -6.20 -10.02
C ILE A 156 19.76 -5.10 -10.06
N GLY A 157 19.53 -3.96 -9.38
CA GLY A 157 20.47 -2.84 -9.37
C GLY A 157 21.85 -3.20 -8.79
N ALA A 158 21.88 -3.99 -7.71
CA ALA A 158 23.15 -4.43 -7.12
C ALA A 158 23.91 -5.44 -7.99
N GLU A 159 23.22 -6.19 -8.84
CA GLU A 159 23.89 -7.13 -9.76
C GLU A 159 24.52 -6.43 -10.95
N TRP A 160 23.93 -5.32 -11.39
CA TRP A 160 24.54 -4.43 -12.36
C TRP A 160 25.82 -3.79 -11.80
N SER A 161 25.75 -3.20 -10.60
CA SER A 161 26.90 -2.53 -10.00
C SER A 161 28.07 -3.49 -9.68
N SER A 162 27.77 -4.75 -9.35
CA SER A 162 28.78 -5.79 -9.08
C SER A 162 29.21 -6.59 -10.30
N LYS A 163 28.69 -6.29 -11.50
CA LYS A 163 28.89 -7.07 -12.74
C LYS A 163 28.50 -8.56 -12.65
N ASN A 164 27.86 -8.98 -11.57
CA ASN A 164 27.37 -10.35 -11.38
C ASN A 164 26.35 -10.75 -12.45
N LEU A 165 25.55 -9.80 -12.93
CA LEU A 165 24.58 -10.06 -13.99
C LEU A 165 25.27 -10.45 -15.31
N VAL A 166 26.42 -9.83 -15.61
CA VAL A 166 27.23 -10.12 -16.80
C VAL A 166 27.82 -11.52 -16.71
N ALA A 167 28.42 -11.86 -15.56
CA ALA A 167 28.97 -13.19 -15.29
C ALA A 167 27.93 -14.30 -15.51
N TRP A 168 26.68 -14.04 -15.14
CA TRP A 168 25.60 -15.03 -15.24
C TRP A 168 25.13 -15.27 -16.68
N LEU A 169 25.20 -14.26 -17.53
CA LEU A 169 24.77 -14.34 -18.92
C LEU A 169 25.72 -15.16 -19.80
N PHE A 170 26.94 -15.43 -19.34
CA PHE A 170 27.81 -16.44 -19.96
C PHE A 170 27.23 -17.85 -19.83
N TRP A 171 26.51 -18.15 -18.75
CA TRP A 171 25.94 -19.47 -18.48
C TRP A 171 24.49 -19.61 -18.94
N GLU A 172 23.70 -18.53 -18.92
CA GLU A 172 22.31 -18.52 -19.38
C GLU A 172 22.08 -17.32 -20.32
N PRO A 173 22.33 -17.47 -21.63
CA PRO A 173 22.29 -16.36 -22.59
C PRO A 173 20.86 -15.87 -22.88
N ARG A 174 19.82 -16.61 -22.49
CA ARG A 174 18.41 -16.25 -22.72
C ARG A 174 17.98 -15.16 -21.73
N ARG A 175 18.37 -13.92 -22.01
CA ARG A 175 18.14 -12.71 -21.19
C ARG A 175 16.72 -12.58 -20.64
N LEU A 176 15.70 -12.75 -21.48
CA LEU A 176 14.30 -12.62 -21.04
C LEU A 176 13.86 -13.75 -20.10
N ARG A 177 14.39 -14.96 -20.29
CA ARG A 177 14.13 -16.10 -19.40
C ARG A 177 14.71 -15.87 -18.01
N LEU A 178 15.91 -15.31 -17.95
CA LEU A 178 16.52 -14.88 -16.69
C LEU A 178 15.69 -13.80 -16.00
N LEU A 179 15.35 -12.74 -16.73
CA LEU A 179 14.60 -11.61 -16.18
C LEU A 179 13.23 -12.07 -15.65
N GLY A 180 12.53 -12.93 -16.40
CA GLY A 180 11.26 -13.52 -15.96
C GLY A 180 11.42 -14.34 -14.68
N ALA A 181 12.47 -15.16 -14.57
CA ALA A 181 12.72 -15.93 -13.35
C ALA A 181 12.98 -15.05 -12.13
N LYS A 182 13.70 -13.93 -12.31
CA LYS A 182 13.93 -12.93 -11.27
C LYS A 182 12.64 -12.23 -10.84
N ILE A 183 11.81 -11.80 -11.78
CA ILE A 183 10.53 -11.14 -11.49
C ILE A 183 9.61 -12.11 -10.73
N ILE A 184 9.50 -13.37 -11.16
CA ILE A 184 8.67 -14.36 -10.46
C ILE A 184 9.20 -14.64 -9.06
N ALA A 185 10.52 -14.80 -8.89
CA ALA A 185 11.12 -15.01 -7.57
C ALA A 185 10.88 -13.79 -6.64
N LEU A 186 11.06 -12.58 -7.16
CA LEU A 186 10.80 -11.34 -6.43
C LEU A 186 9.33 -11.25 -6.01
N LEU A 187 8.40 -11.33 -6.96
CA LEU A 187 6.96 -11.22 -6.67
C LEU A 187 6.47 -12.32 -5.74
N GLY A 188 6.99 -13.54 -5.87
CA GLY A 188 6.66 -14.64 -4.96
C GLY A 188 7.04 -14.32 -3.52
N VAL A 189 8.24 -13.79 -3.27
CA VAL A 189 8.68 -13.37 -1.93
C VAL A 189 7.86 -12.18 -1.43
N LEU A 190 7.66 -11.17 -2.27
CA LEU A 190 6.91 -9.97 -1.90
C LEU A 190 5.45 -10.27 -1.54
N LEU A 191 4.79 -11.16 -2.29
CA LEU A 191 3.42 -11.58 -1.99
C LEU A 191 3.34 -12.36 -0.67
N VAL A 192 4.29 -13.25 -0.40
CA VAL A 192 4.36 -13.94 0.89
C VAL A 192 4.54 -12.95 2.03
N LEU A 193 5.46 -11.97 1.90
CA LEU A 193 5.65 -10.92 2.91
C LEU A 193 4.39 -10.07 3.10
N ALA A 194 3.71 -9.70 2.01
CA ALA A 194 2.49 -8.90 2.06
C ALA A 194 1.34 -9.64 2.75
N VAL A 195 1.13 -10.91 2.42
CA VAL A 195 0.12 -11.75 3.08
C VAL A 195 0.44 -11.92 4.56
N LEU A 196 1.70 -12.24 4.91
CA LEU A 196 2.10 -12.37 6.31
C LEU A 196 1.91 -11.07 7.08
N ALA A 197 2.27 -9.92 6.50
CA ALA A 197 2.07 -8.62 7.13
C ALA A 197 0.58 -8.33 7.37
N GLN A 198 -0.30 -8.62 6.42
CA GLN A 198 -1.75 -8.43 6.59
C GLN A 198 -2.34 -9.38 7.62
N VAL A 199 -1.89 -10.64 7.66
CA VAL A 199 -2.31 -11.62 8.69
C VAL A 199 -1.88 -11.16 10.08
N ILE A 200 -0.62 -10.75 10.25
CA ILE A 200 -0.11 -10.23 11.52
C ILE A 200 -0.88 -8.98 11.93
N CYS A 201 -1.07 -8.03 11.00
CA CYS A 201 -1.86 -6.83 11.19
C CYS A 201 -3.31 -7.12 11.62
N PHE A 202 -3.94 -8.13 11.01
CA PHE A 202 -5.29 -8.56 11.38
C PHE A 202 -5.35 -8.99 12.85
N PHE A 203 -4.44 -9.87 13.28
CA PHE A 203 -4.40 -10.31 14.67
C PHE A 203 -4.04 -9.18 15.63
N THR A 204 -3.10 -8.30 15.26
CA THR A 204 -2.79 -7.10 16.06
C THR A 204 -4.02 -6.20 16.22
N GLY A 205 -4.75 -5.93 15.14
CA GLY A 205 -5.99 -5.15 15.18
C GLY A 205 -7.07 -5.82 16.04
N LYS A 206 -7.21 -7.15 15.97
CA LYS A 206 -8.12 -7.91 16.85
C LYS A 206 -7.76 -7.76 18.33
N VAL A 207 -6.47 -7.82 18.68
CA VAL A 207 -6.01 -7.64 20.06
C VAL A 207 -6.26 -6.20 20.53
N LEU A 208 -5.92 -5.20 19.71
CA LEU A 208 -6.18 -3.79 20.03
C LEU A 208 -7.67 -3.51 20.22
N LEU A 209 -8.52 -4.03 19.32
CA LEU A 209 -9.96 -3.90 19.43
C LEU A 209 -10.52 -4.57 20.70
N ALA A 210 -10.02 -5.75 21.06
CA ALA A 210 -10.48 -6.47 22.24
C ALA A 210 -10.00 -5.86 23.57
N THR A 211 -8.84 -5.18 23.58
CA THR A 211 -8.22 -4.68 24.82
C THR A 211 -8.37 -3.18 25.02
N LYS A 212 -8.50 -2.40 23.94
CA LYS A 212 -8.48 -0.93 23.92
C LYS A 212 -9.56 -0.32 23.02
N GLY A 213 -10.41 -1.14 22.41
CA GLY A 213 -11.33 -0.68 21.39
C GLY A 213 -12.79 -0.65 21.82
N MET A 214 -13.61 -0.04 20.95
CA MET A 214 -15.06 -0.13 21.02
C MET A 214 -15.55 -1.26 20.11
N PRO A 215 -16.57 -2.04 20.52
CA PRO A 215 -17.17 -3.06 19.67
C PRO A 215 -17.60 -2.50 18.30
N ILE A 216 -17.31 -3.23 17.22
CA ILE A 216 -17.73 -2.84 15.85
C ILE A 216 -19.24 -2.70 15.72
N ALA A 217 -20.01 -3.49 16.49
CA ALA A 217 -21.46 -3.39 16.54
C ALA A 217 -21.97 -2.06 17.14
N GLN A 218 -21.12 -1.32 17.83
CA GLN A 218 -21.43 -0.01 18.44
C GLN A 218 -20.91 1.15 17.59
N MET A 219 -20.39 0.90 16.39
CA MET A 219 -19.98 1.99 15.49
C MET A 219 -21.20 2.70 14.91
N ASP A 220 -21.16 4.03 14.88
CA ASP A 220 -22.12 4.88 14.17
C ASP A 220 -21.50 5.51 12.91
N PRO A 221 -22.11 5.34 11.72
CA PRO A 221 -23.23 4.46 11.42
C PRO A 221 -22.88 2.97 11.57
N PRO A 222 -23.85 2.11 11.93
CA PRO A 222 -23.65 0.67 11.97
C PRO A 222 -23.11 0.15 10.64
N ARG A 223 -21.96 -0.56 10.69
CA ARG A 223 -21.32 -1.15 9.50
C ARG A 223 -21.40 -2.68 9.55
N PRO A 224 -22.51 -3.29 9.10
CA PRO A 224 -22.64 -4.75 9.06
C PRO A 224 -21.60 -5.41 8.14
N GLU A 225 -21.17 -4.69 7.10
CA GLU A 225 -20.20 -5.14 6.10
C GLU A 225 -18.74 -4.82 6.47
N PHE A 226 -18.47 -4.32 7.68
CA PHE A 226 -17.12 -3.92 8.09
C PHE A 226 -16.07 -5.01 7.85
N TRP A 227 -16.36 -6.26 8.19
CA TRP A 227 -15.40 -7.34 8.03
C TRP A 227 -15.14 -7.66 6.54
N SER A 228 -16.17 -7.67 5.69
CA SER A 228 -16.00 -7.86 4.25
C SER A 228 -15.20 -6.72 3.63
N ASP A 229 -15.48 -5.47 4.03
CA ASP A 229 -14.75 -4.29 3.58
C ASP A 229 -13.29 -4.33 4.01
N LEU A 230 -13.04 -4.72 5.26
CA LEU A 230 -11.69 -4.90 5.80
C LEU A 230 -10.92 -5.98 5.04
N PHE A 231 -11.53 -7.14 4.75
CA PHE A 231 -10.86 -8.17 3.96
C PHE A 231 -10.57 -7.71 2.53
N GLY A 232 -11.51 -6.99 1.90
CA GLY A 232 -11.31 -6.37 0.59
C GLY A 232 -10.18 -5.32 0.62
N LEU A 233 -10.09 -4.55 1.70
CA LEU A 233 -9.00 -3.60 1.93
C LEU A 233 -7.65 -4.32 2.12
N GLN A 234 -7.58 -5.34 2.98
CA GLN A 234 -6.35 -6.10 3.23
C GLN A 234 -5.83 -6.78 1.96
N LEU A 235 -6.73 -7.32 1.13
CA LEU A 235 -6.35 -7.90 -0.16
C LEU A 235 -5.73 -6.84 -1.08
N ARG A 236 -6.37 -5.68 -1.23
CA ARG A 236 -5.83 -4.56 -2.03
C ARG A 236 -4.50 -4.07 -1.48
N ALA A 237 -4.40 -3.90 -0.17
CA ALA A 237 -3.19 -3.49 0.53
C ALA A 237 -2.05 -4.50 0.32
N ALA A 238 -2.33 -5.81 0.31
CA ALA A 238 -1.34 -6.84 0.00
C ALA A 238 -0.90 -6.80 -1.48
N LEU A 239 -1.85 -6.64 -2.40
CA LEU A 239 -1.57 -6.60 -3.84
C LEU A 239 -0.79 -5.34 -4.27
N PHE A 240 -0.81 -4.28 -3.46
CA PHE A 240 -0.07 -3.04 -3.73
C PHE A 240 1.45 -3.26 -3.85
N VAL A 241 1.97 -4.34 -3.25
CA VAL A 241 3.39 -4.72 -3.37
C VAL A 241 3.81 -5.06 -4.80
N ILE A 242 2.88 -5.52 -5.65
CA ILE A 242 3.16 -5.94 -7.03
C ILE A 242 3.66 -4.75 -7.87
N PRO A 243 2.86 -3.68 -8.10
CA PRO A 243 3.33 -2.55 -8.88
C PRO A 243 4.54 -1.88 -8.26
N ALA A 244 4.61 -1.76 -6.93
CA ALA A 244 5.75 -1.15 -6.24
C ALA A 244 7.06 -1.92 -6.50
N GLY A 245 7.03 -3.25 -6.35
CA GLY A 245 8.20 -4.10 -6.61
C GLY A 245 8.62 -4.12 -8.08
N LEU A 246 7.66 -4.12 -9.00
CA LEU A 246 7.92 -4.04 -10.44
C LEU A 246 8.50 -2.69 -10.85
N LEU A 247 8.00 -1.58 -10.30
CA LEU A 247 8.55 -0.25 -10.55
C LEU A 247 9.99 -0.15 -10.06
N GLY A 248 10.25 -0.58 -8.82
CA GLY A 248 11.61 -0.61 -8.27
C GLY A 248 12.56 -1.45 -9.14
N PHE A 249 12.15 -2.68 -9.49
CA PHE A 249 12.94 -3.57 -10.34
C PHE A 249 13.16 -3.02 -11.75
N GLY A 250 12.09 -2.57 -12.41
CA GLY A 250 12.11 -2.07 -13.78
C GLY A 250 13.00 -0.83 -13.93
N LEU A 251 12.85 0.14 -13.02
CA LEU A 251 13.69 1.34 -12.97
C LEU A 251 15.15 1.00 -12.69
N ALA A 252 15.45 0.11 -11.74
CA ALA A 252 16.82 -0.29 -11.45
C ALA A 252 17.50 -1.03 -12.59
N ASN A 253 16.74 -1.82 -13.34
CA ASN A 253 17.26 -2.46 -14.53
C ASN A 253 17.45 -1.48 -15.70
N LEU A 254 16.64 -0.41 -15.79
CA LEU A 254 16.83 0.67 -16.77
C LEU A 254 18.07 1.51 -16.47
N MET A 255 18.22 1.91 -15.20
CA MET A 255 19.30 2.78 -14.71
C MET A 255 20.60 2.02 -14.47
N ARG A 256 20.56 0.68 -14.39
CA ARG A 256 21.68 -0.20 -14.02
C ARG A 256 22.30 0.17 -12.67
N ASN A 257 21.53 0.84 -11.79
CA ASN A 257 22.00 1.34 -10.49
C ASN A 257 20.81 1.53 -9.53
N THR A 258 20.95 0.99 -8.31
CA THR A 258 19.99 1.17 -7.22
C THR A 258 19.85 2.64 -6.80
N ALA A 259 20.97 3.35 -6.61
CA ALA A 259 20.96 4.73 -6.13
C ALA A 259 20.30 5.69 -7.13
N ALA A 260 20.58 5.52 -8.42
CA ALA A 260 19.93 6.29 -9.48
C ALA A 260 18.41 6.06 -9.50
N THR A 261 17.96 4.83 -9.24
CA THR A 261 16.53 4.50 -9.17
C THR A 261 15.83 5.21 -8.03
N LEU A 262 16.44 5.21 -6.84
CA LEU A 262 15.90 5.93 -5.70
C LEU A 262 15.89 7.45 -5.94
N GLY A 263 16.94 7.99 -6.57
CA GLY A 263 16.98 9.39 -6.98
C GLY A 263 15.83 9.76 -7.92
N VAL A 264 15.56 8.95 -8.95
CA VAL A 264 14.43 9.15 -9.87
C VAL A 264 13.09 9.10 -9.13
N ALA A 265 12.91 8.16 -8.20
CA ALA A 265 11.68 8.06 -7.40
C ALA A 265 11.46 9.33 -6.56
N VAL A 266 12.51 9.85 -5.92
CA VAL A 266 12.43 11.10 -5.13
C VAL A 266 12.10 12.30 -6.01
N VAL A 267 12.79 12.47 -7.14
CA VAL A 267 12.52 13.55 -8.09
C VAL A 267 11.08 13.48 -8.60
N TYR A 268 10.58 12.28 -8.88
CA TYR A 268 9.23 12.08 -9.35
C TYR A 268 8.18 12.51 -8.32
N ILE A 269 8.34 12.12 -7.05
CA ILE A 269 7.42 12.52 -5.96
C ILE A 269 7.37 14.05 -5.80
N ILE A 270 8.50 14.74 -5.99
CA ILE A 270 8.55 16.21 -5.95
C ILE A 270 7.93 16.83 -7.20
N ALA A 271 8.10 16.21 -8.36
CA ALA A 271 7.59 16.70 -9.63
C ALA A 271 6.06 16.59 -9.73
N GLU A 272 5.43 15.57 -9.14
CA GLU A 272 3.99 15.35 -9.24
C GLU A 272 3.14 16.53 -8.76
N PRO A 273 3.33 17.10 -7.56
CA PRO A 273 2.59 18.28 -7.11
C PRO A 273 2.77 19.49 -8.04
N ILE A 274 3.97 19.68 -8.59
CA ILE A 274 4.27 20.77 -9.53
C ILE A 274 3.48 20.57 -10.83
N LEU A 275 3.45 19.33 -11.34
CA LEU A 275 2.68 18.98 -12.54
C LEU A 275 1.17 19.10 -12.30
N ALA A 276 0.67 18.75 -11.12
CA ALA A 276 -0.73 18.95 -10.74
C ALA A 276 -1.09 20.44 -10.68
N TRP A 277 -0.18 21.27 -10.17
CA TRP A 277 -0.36 22.72 -10.12
C TRP A 277 -0.39 23.34 -11.53
N LEU A 278 0.50 22.90 -12.43
CA LEU A 278 0.52 23.37 -13.82
C LEU A 278 -0.67 22.86 -14.63
N ASN A 279 -1.07 21.61 -14.42
CA ASN A 279 -2.18 20.99 -15.12
C ASN A 279 -2.94 20.00 -14.21
N PRO A 280 -4.05 20.43 -13.59
CA PRO A 280 -4.87 19.57 -12.73
C PRO A 280 -5.45 18.34 -13.43
N SER A 281 -5.56 18.35 -14.75
CA SER A 281 -6.02 17.16 -15.51
C SER A 281 -5.04 15.98 -15.45
N LEU A 282 -3.82 16.18 -14.93
CA LEU A 282 -2.84 15.11 -14.73
C LEU A 282 -3.04 14.33 -13.43
N ILE A 283 -3.77 14.89 -12.45
CA ILE A 283 -4.02 14.27 -11.13
C ILE A 283 -4.52 12.82 -11.22
N PRO A 284 -5.46 12.46 -12.12
CA PRO A 284 -5.94 11.07 -12.23
C PRO A 284 -4.85 10.06 -12.64
N TYR A 285 -3.78 10.54 -13.27
CA TYR A 285 -2.69 9.72 -13.81
C TYR A 285 -1.44 9.71 -12.93
N GLN A 286 -1.45 10.45 -11.82
CA GLN A 286 -0.33 10.49 -10.87
C GLN A 286 -0.26 9.18 -10.07
N LEU A 287 0.95 8.68 -9.85
CA LEU A 287 1.20 7.51 -9.00
C LEU A 287 0.78 7.77 -7.56
N THR A 288 0.98 8.98 -7.02
CA THR A 288 0.53 9.29 -5.65
C THR A 288 -0.99 9.25 -5.53
N SER A 289 -1.70 9.89 -6.46
CA SER A 289 -3.17 9.86 -6.50
C SER A 289 -3.71 8.46 -6.76
N ALA A 290 -3.08 7.70 -7.66
CA ALA A 290 -3.45 6.32 -7.94
C ALA A 290 -3.20 5.37 -6.75
N ALA A 291 -2.12 5.58 -6.00
CA ALA A 291 -1.83 4.84 -4.77
C ALA A 291 -2.86 5.16 -3.67
N LEU A 292 -3.19 6.44 -3.48
CA LEU A 292 -4.24 6.84 -2.54
C LEU A 292 -5.59 6.26 -2.95
N ALA A 293 -5.96 6.37 -4.23
CA ALA A 293 -7.20 5.80 -4.75
C ALA A 293 -7.26 4.28 -4.57
N TRP A 294 -6.14 3.56 -4.80
CA TRP A 294 -6.09 2.10 -4.63
C TRP A 294 -6.33 1.66 -3.18
N ILE A 295 -5.76 2.40 -2.22
CA ILE A 295 -5.65 1.97 -0.82
C ILE A 295 -6.80 2.51 0.05
N THR A 296 -7.32 3.70 -0.25
CA THR A 296 -8.40 4.29 0.56
C THR A 296 -9.73 3.58 0.30
N PRO A 297 -10.45 3.10 1.32
CA PRO A 297 -11.80 2.55 1.15
C PRO A 297 -12.73 3.56 0.46
N GLY A 298 -13.46 3.12 -0.57
CA GLY A 298 -14.33 4.01 -1.36
C GLY A 298 -13.60 4.85 -2.43
N GLY A 299 -12.27 4.87 -2.43
CA GLY A 299 -11.46 5.61 -3.38
C GLY A 299 -10.89 6.90 -2.81
N PHE A 300 -10.47 7.80 -3.69
CA PHE A 300 -9.87 9.08 -3.31
C PHE A 300 -10.67 10.22 -3.94
N GLU A 301 -11.06 11.19 -3.12
CA GLU A 301 -11.73 12.41 -3.58
C GLU A 301 -10.73 13.55 -3.65
N TYR A 302 -10.71 14.25 -4.77
CA TYR A 302 -9.87 15.43 -4.95
C TYR A 302 -10.71 16.69 -5.18
N PRO A 303 -10.40 17.78 -4.46
CA PRO A 303 -11.08 19.06 -4.61
C PRO A 303 -10.74 19.70 -5.98
N GLY A 304 -11.69 19.64 -6.92
CA GLY A 304 -11.62 20.16 -8.29
C GLY A 304 -11.82 21.68 -8.42
N LYS A 305 -12.40 22.12 -9.54
CA LYS A 305 -12.62 23.55 -9.83
C LYS A 305 -13.86 24.07 -9.10
N LEU A 306 -13.95 25.38 -8.91
CA LEU A 306 -15.19 26.00 -8.43
C LEU A 306 -16.23 25.98 -9.56
N VAL A 307 -17.38 25.39 -9.28
CA VAL A 307 -18.52 25.28 -10.19
C VAL A 307 -19.74 25.85 -9.47
N TYR A 308 -20.60 26.57 -10.20
CA TYR A 308 -21.85 27.08 -9.63
C TYR A 308 -22.81 25.92 -9.37
N SER A 309 -23.23 25.73 -8.12
CA SER A 309 -24.27 24.76 -7.76
C SER A 309 -25.59 25.46 -7.52
N SER A 310 -26.58 25.13 -8.35
CA SER A 310 -27.96 25.60 -8.16
C SER A 310 -28.59 25.09 -6.86
N GLN A 311 -28.11 23.96 -6.32
CA GLN A 311 -28.59 23.39 -5.06
C GLN A 311 -28.17 24.21 -3.83
N TYR A 312 -26.97 24.81 -3.86
CA TYR A 312 -26.43 25.59 -2.75
C TYR A 312 -26.44 27.10 -2.99
N GLY A 313 -26.95 27.54 -4.15
CA GLY A 313 -27.05 28.96 -4.51
C GLY A 313 -25.70 29.68 -4.57
N GLY A 314 -24.62 28.98 -4.89
CA GLY A 314 -23.27 29.52 -4.79
C GLY A 314 -22.19 28.71 -5.53
N MET A 315 -20.96 29.21 -5.48
CA MET A 315 -19.80 28.51 -6.04
C MET A 315 -19.35 27.43 -5.05
N VAL A 316 -19.40 26.18 -5.49
CA VAL A 316 -18.97 25.01 -4.70
C VAL A 316 -17.83 24.35 -5.44
N ARG A 317 -16.91 23.72 -4.71
CA ARG A 317 -15.82 23.00 -5.35
C ARG A 317 -16.31 21.65 -5.84
N GLU A 318 -16.13 21.37 -7.13
CA GLU A 318 -16.37 20.05 -7.72
C GLU A 318 -15.53 18.99 -7.00
N THR A 319 -16.08 17.82 -6.74
CA THR A 319 -15.36 16.68 -6.17
C THR A 319 -15.04 15.67 -7.28
N LEU A 320 -13.75 15.50 -7.56
CA LEU A 320 -13.28 14.47 -8.50
C LEU A 320 -13.10 13.17 -7.73
N THR A 321 -13.95 12.19 -8.01
CA THR A 321 -13.91 10.87 -7.34
C THR A 321 -13.06 9.89 -8.15
N PHE A 322 -12.03 9.32 -7.53
CA PHE A 322 -11.19 8.29 -8.11
C PHE A 322 -11.45 6.94 -7.46
N THR A 323 -11.96 6.01 -8.24
CA THR A 323 -12.29 4.66 -7.74
C THR A 323 -11.02 3.86 -7.45
N ASN A 324 -11.12 2.88 -6.55
CA ASN A 324 -10.02 1.95 -6.30
C ASN A 324 -9.54 1.25 -7.56
N GLN A 325 -10.46 0.82 -8.43
CA GLN A 325 -10.11 0.12 -9.67
C GLN A 325 -9.27 1.01 -10.61
N GLN A 326 -9.66 2.28 -10.77
CA GLN A 326 -8.90 3.24 -11.57
C GLN A 326 -7.48 3.42 -11.03
N GLY A 327 -7.32 3.61 -9.72
CA GLY A 327 -5.99 3.68 -9.09
C GLY A 327 -5.14 2.44 -9.36
N GLY A 328 -5.74 1.26 -9.23
CA GLY A 328 -5.08 -0.02 -9.51
C GLY A 328 -4.61 -0.15 -10.96
N PHE A 329 -5.46 0.23 -11.92
CA PHE A 329 -5.12 0.19 -13.34
C PHE A 329 -3.97 1.14 -13.68
N VAL A 330 -3.97 2.36 -13.14
CA VAL A 330 -2.88 3.32 -13.36
C VAL A 330 -1.57 2.76 -12.82
N LEU A 331 -1.54 2.30 -11.56
CA LEU A 331 -0.33 1.72 -10.95
C LEU A 331 0.21 0.52 -11.74
N LEU A 332 -0.66 -0.41 -12.13
CA LEU A 332 -0.27 -1.57 -12.91
C LEU A 332 0.19 -1.18 -14.31
N ALA A 333 -0.44 -0.22 -14.97
CA ALA A 333 -0.03 0.27 -16.28
C ALA A 333 1.39 0.83 -16.23
N TYR A 334 1.70 1.70 -15.26
CA TYR A 334 3.05 2.21 -15.06
C TYR A 334 4.05 1.08 -14.79
N ALA A 335 3.73 0.15 -13.88
CA ALA A 335 4.59 -0.98 -13.56
C ALA A 335 4.89 -1.87 -14.77
N VAL A 336 3.86 -2.19 -15.58
CA VAL A 336 3.97 -2.99 -16.80
C VAL A 336 4.80 -2.25 -17.85
N VAL A 337 4.51 -0.97 -18.12
CA VAL A 337 5.24 -0.18 -19.12
C VAL A 337 6.71 -0.07 -18.75
N VAL A 338 7.02 0.32 -17.52
CA VAL A 338 8.41 0.46 -17.04
C VAL A 338 9.15 -0.88 -17.13
N THR A 339 8.54 -1.97 -16.66
CA THR A 339 9.15 -3.30 -16.69
C THR A 339 9.32 -3.82 -18.12
N ALA A 340 8.36 -3.57 -19.02
CA ALA A 340 8.43 -3.98 -20.42
C ALA A 340 9.53 -3.21 -21.17
N VAL A 341 9.57 -1.88 -21.04
CA VAL A 341 10.63 -1.05 -21.63
C VAL A 341 12.00 -1.48 -21.10
N SER A 342 12.10 -1.75 -19.80
CA SER A 342 13.29 -2.28 -19.15
C SER A 342 13.74 -3.62 -19.73
N ALA A 343 12.81 -4.57 -19.94
CA ALA A 343 13.08 -5.86 -20.53
C ALA A 343 13.50 -5.77 -22.01
N ILE A 344 12.86 -4.91 -22.78
CA ILE A 344 13.18 -4.65 -24.19
C ILE A 344 14.60 -4.09 -24.30
N LEU A 345 14.94 -3.08 -23.49
CA LEU A 345 16.27 -2.50 -23.47
C LEU A 345 17.32 -3.48 -22.96
N PHE A 346 16.99 -4.31 -21.97
CA PHE A 346 17.89 -5.38 -21.52
C PHE A 346 18.21 -6.40 -22.61
N ARG A 347 17.22 -6.71 -23.46
CA ARG A 347 17.43 -7.58 -24.63
C ARG A 347 18.28 -6.91 -25.71
N ARG A 348 18.08 -5.62 -25.97
CA ARG A 348 18.71 -4.90 -27.09
C ARG A 348 20.08 -4.30 -26.77
N ARG A 349 20.31 -3.85 -25.54
CA ARG A 349 21.56 -3.18 -25.16
C ARG A 349 22.69 -4.18 -25.01
N ASP A 350 23.85 -3.85 -25.55
CA ASP A 350 25.07 -4.59 -25.24
C ASP A 350 25.43 -4.46 -23.76
N ILE A 351 26.02 -5.53 -23.26
CA ILE A 351 26.40 -5.68 -21.86
C ILE A 351 27.90 -5.50 -21.82
N THR A 352 28.31 -4.26 -21.56
CA THR A 352 29.70 -3.82 -21.39
C THR A 352 30.03 -3.67 -19.92
#